data_AF-A0A842MDY0-F1
#
_entry.id   AF-A0A842MDY0-F1
#
_cell.length_a   1.000
_cell.length_b   1.000
_cell.length_c   1.000
_cell.angle_alpha   90.00
_cell.angle_beta   90.00
_cell.angle_gamma   90.00
#
_symmetry.space_group_name_H-M   'P 1'
#
loop_
_entity.id
_entity.type
_entity.pdbx_description
1 polymer ?
#
loop_
_entity_poly.entity_id
_entity_poly.type
_entity_poly.pdbx_seq_one_letter_code
_entity_poly.pdbx_strand_id
1 'polypeptide(L)'
;MERKIKTSIMINRDLWEDLRSRVGGKRGLKALSRAVEEAIEDETADALLVEALSAMLWDKEIQLEVSPVKPRMPTDASKAIREMREGSA
;
A
#
# COMPACT_ATOMS: atom_id res chain seq x y z
N MET A 1 -25.25 -7.95 12.74
CA MET A 1 -24.48 -8.93 13.57
C MET A 1 -24.13 -10.19 12.79
N GLU A 2 -24.87 -10.56 11.75
CA GLU A 2 -24.74 -11.86 11.04
C GLU A 2 -23.39 -12.16 10.35
N ARG A 3 -22.44 -11.21 10.26
CA ARG A 3 -21.09 -11.45 9.68
C ARG A 3 -19.92 -11.13 10.61
N LYS A 4 -20.15 -10.78 11.89
CA LYS A 4 -19.07 -10.46 12.83
C LYS A 4 -18.82 -11.64 13.77
N ILE A 5 -17.56 -12.07 13.86
CA ILE A 5 -17.13 -13.13 14.77
C ILE A 5 -16.50 -12.47 16.01
N LYS A 6 -16.89 -12.94 17.20
CA LYS A 6 -16.23 -12.53 18.44
C LYS A 6 -14.98 -13.39 18.64
N THR A 7 -13.82 -12.76 18.59
CA THR A 7 -12.52 -13.42 18.75
C THR A 7 -11.84 -12.91 20.01
N SER A 8 -11.27 -13.84 20.81
CA SER A 8 -10.39 -13.50 21.91
C SER A 8 -8.95 -13.67 21.45
N ILE A 9 -8.14 -12.62 21.54
CA ILE A 9 -6.76 -12.59 21.03
C ILE A 9 -5.85 -12.14 22.16
N MET A 10 -4.73 -12.84 22.34
CA MET A 10 -3.68 -12.41 23.27
C MET A 10 -2.77 -11.42 22.56
N ILE A 11 -2.61 -10.22 23.11
CA ILE A 11 -1.83 -9.13 22.52
C ILE A 11 -0.86 -8.59 23.57
N ASN A 12 0.32 -8.11 23.13
CA ASN A 12 1.26 -7.40 24.00
C ASN A 12 0.54 -6.23 24.70
N ARG A 13 0.78 -6.09 26.01
CA ARG A 13 0.08 -5.12 26.85
C ARG A 13 0.33 -3.68 26.39
N ASP A 14 1.58 -3.32 26.14
CA ASP A 14 1.97 -1.96 25.80
C ASP A 14 1.38 -1.56 24.44
N LEU A 15 1.40 -2.49 23.48
CA LEU A 15 0.78 -2.29 22.17
C LEU A 15 -0.74 -2.08 22.26
N TRP A 16 -1.41 -2.81 23.16
CA TRP A 16 -2.84 -2.63 23.41
C TRP A 16 -3.15 -1.29 24.08
N GLU A 17 -2.36 -0.88 25.06
CA GLU A 17 -2.52 0.41 25.74
C GLU A 17 -2.27 1.58 24.77
N ASP A 18 -1.28 1.48 23.89
CA ASP A 18 -1.01 2.45 22.83
C ASP A 18 -2.14 2.54 21.81
N LEU A 19 -2.66 1.42 21.33
CA LEU A 19 -3.82 1.40 20.43
C LEU A 19 -5.03 2.04 21.12
N ARG A 20 -5.28 1.68 22.38
CA ARG A 20 -6.41 2.19 23.16
C ARG A 20 -6.30 3.68 23.43
N SER A 21 -5.12 4.22 23.70
CA SER A 21 -4.93 5.65 23.92
C SER A 21 -5.18 6.44 22.63
N ARG A 22 -4.68 5.96 21.49
CA ARG A 22 -4.82 6.62 20.18
C ARG A 22 -6.25 6.58 19.62
N VAL A 23 -6.94 5.45 19.78
CA VAL A 23 -8.29 5.22 19.22
C VAL A 23 -9.37 5.59 20.23
N GLY A 24 -9.20 5.19 21.49
CA GLY A 24 -10.17 5.38 22.56
C GLY A 24 -10.39 6.85 22.95
N GLY A 25 -9.35 7.69 22.81
CA GLY A 25 -9.45 9.13 23.07
C GLY A 25 -10.26 9.92 22.03
N LYS A 26 -10.46 9.39 20.81
CA LYS A 26 -11.12 10.11 19.71
C LYS A 26 -12.55 9.66 19.41
N ARG A 27 -12.92 8.39 19.63
CA ARG A 27 -14.21 7.82 19.16
C ARG A 27 -14.89 6.77 20.07
N GLY A 28 -14.37 6.51 21.28
CA GLY A 28 -14.95 5.56 22.23
C GLY A 28 -14.73 4.07 21.90
N LEU A 29 -15.19 3.15 22.77
CA LEU A 29 -14.88 1.70 22.71
C LEU A 29 -15.39 0.98 21.44
N LYS A 30 -16.48 1.44 20.81
CA LYS A 30 -16.97 0.88 19.53
C LYS A 30 -15.98 1.11 18.39
N ALA A 31 -15.14 2.15 18.48
CA ALA A 31 -14.10 2.40 17.49
C ALA A 31 -12.92 1.43 17.60
N LEU A 32 -12.75 0.75 18.75
CA LEU A 32 -11.61 -0.13 18.96
C LEU A 32 -11.72 -1.42 18.14
N SER A 33 -12.90 -2.08 18.17
CA SER A 33 -13.15 -3.25 17.32
C SER A 33 -13.03 -2.90 15.84
N ARG A 34 -13.46 -1.69 15.45
CA ARG A 34 -13.31 -1.21 14.08
C ARG A 34 -11.85 -0.95 13.72
N ALA A 35 -11.06 -0.37 14.61
CA ALA A 35 -9.64 -0.13 14.35
C ALA A 35 -8.85 -1.45 14.23
N VAL A 36 -9.21 -2.47 15.02
CA VAL A 36 -8.64 -3.81 14.87
C VAL A 36 -9.07 -4.46 13.55
N GLU A 37 -10.33 -4.28 13.14
CA GLU A 37 -10.85 -4.75 11.84
C GLU A 37 -10.11 -4.08 10.68
N GLU A 38 -9.98 -2.75 10.68
CA GLU A 38 -9.23 -1.98 9.68
C GLU A 38 -7.76 -2.44 9.60
N ALA A 39 -7.08 -2.66 10.74
CA ALA A 39 -5.71 -3.15 10.75
C ALA A 39 -5.57 -4.57 10.16
N ILE A 40 -6.57 -5.44 10.34
CA ILE A 40 -6.58 -6.78 9.74
C ILE A 40 -6.85 -6.67 8.23
N GLU A 41 -7.77 -5.81 7.81
CA GLU A 41 -8.08 -5.58 6.39
C GLU A 41 -6.83 -5.05 5.65
N ASP A 42 -6.13 -4.07 6.21
CA ASP A 42 -4.91 -3.51 5.63
C ASP A 42 -3.81 -4.57 5.45
N GLU A 43 -3.57 -5.41 6.47
CA GLU A 43 -2.54 -6.46 6.40
C GLU A 43 -2.91 -7.59 5.42
N THR A 44 -4.21 -7.91 5.30
CA THR A 44 -4.68 -8.99 4.42
C THR A 44 -4.93 -8.54 2.98
N ALA A 45 -5.00 -7.23 2.72
CA ALA A 45 -5.26 -6.68 1.39
C ALA A 45 -4.22 -7.11 0.36
N ASP A 46 -2.94 -7.10 0.70
CA ASP A 46 -1.85 -7.48 -0.21
C ASP A 46 -1.96 -8.96 -0.63
N ALA A 47 -2.26 -9.85 0.31
CA ALA A 47 -2.44 -11.27 0.02
C ALA A 47 -3.64 -11.50 -0.92
N LEU A 48 -4.75 -10.81 -0.68
CA LEU A 48 -5.94 -10.85 -1.55
C LEU A 48 -5.64 -10.30 -2.95
N LEU A 49 -4.85 -9.23 -3.03
CA LEU A 49 -4.39 -8.65 -4.30
C LEU A 49 -3.51 -9.63 -5.08
N VAL A 50 -2.54 -10.26 -4.42
CA VAL A 50 -1.67 -11.27 -5.03
C VAL A 50 -2.48 -12.45 -5.53
N GLU A 51 -3.42 -12.96 -4.75
CA GLU A 51 -4.31 -14.05 -5.14
C GLU A 51 -5.16 -13.67 -6.36
N ALA A 52 -5.81 -12.50 -6.32
CA ALA A 52 -6.63 -12.00 -7.41
C ALA A 52 -5.82 -11.80 -8.71
N LEU A 53 -4.65 -11.16 -8.63
CA LEU A 53 -3.77 -10.96 -9.77
C LEU A 53 -3.26 -12.29 -10.33
N SER A 54 -2.88 -13.22 -9.46
CA SER A 54 -2.44 -14.55 -9.86
C SER A 54 -3.54 -15.32 -10.58
N ALA A 55 -4.78 -15.26 -10.09
CA ALA A 55 -5.94 -15.85 -10.74
C ALA A 55 -6.23 -15.21 -12.12
N MET A 56 -5.97 -13.92 -12.31
CA MET A 56 -6.10 -13.26 -13.61
C MET A 56 -4.97 -13.64 -14.59
N LEU A 57 -3.82 -14.03 -14.07
CA LEU A 57 -2.60 -14.33 -14.81
C LEU A 57 -2.39 -15.83 -15.05
N TRP A 58 -3.31 -16.68 -14.58
CA TRP A 58 -3.17 -18.14 -14.55
C TRP A 58 -2.85 -18.82 -15.89
N ASP A 59 -3.04 -18.12 -17.01
CA ASP A 59 -2.85 -18.65 -18.36
C ASP A 59 -2.10 -17.68 -19.30
N LYS A 60 -1.37 -16.70 -18.76
CA LYS A 60 -0.58 -15.75 -19.56
C LYS A 60 0.87 -15.70 -19.08
N GLU A 61 1.79 -16.14 -19.94
CA GLU A 61 3.17 -15.65 -19.89
C GLU A 61 3.13 -14.13 -20.01
N ILE A 62 3.45 -13.42 -18.93
CA ILE A 62 3.63 -11.97 -18.97
C ILE A 62 4.92 -11.73 -19.75
N GLN A 63 4.79 -11.59 -21.06
CA GLN A 63 5.87 -11.09 -21.89
C GLN A 63 6.07 -9.62 -21.53
N LEU A 64 7.07 -9.36 -20.68
CA LEU A 64 7.44 -8.02 -20.27
C LEU A 64 8.17 -7.34 -21.44
N GLU A 65 7.42 -6.91 -22.45
CA GLU A 65 7.98 -6.24 -23.62
C GLU A 65 8.26 -4.77 -23.28
N VAL A 66 9.49 -4.50 -22.83
CA VAL A 66 9.96 -3.14 -22.61
C VAL A 66 10.32 -2.52 -23.96
N SER A 67 9.42 -1.74 -24.53
CA SER A 67 9.69 -0.98 -25.75
C SER A 67 10.09 0.47 -25.41
N PRO A 68 11.16 1.01 -26.03
CA PRO A 68 11.49 2.42 -25.87
C PRO A 68 10.39 3.28 -26.50
N VAL A 69 9.69 4.05 -25.68
CA VAL A 69 8.69 4.99 -26.17
C VAL A 69 9.41 6.24 -26.67
N LYS A 70 9.26 6.54 -27.96
CA LYS A 70 9.78 7.79 -28.51
C LYS A 70 9.09 8.97 -27.82
N PRO A 71 9.84 9.93 -27.25
CA PRO A 71 9.25 11.04 -26.54
C PRO A 71 8.37 11.88 -27.48
N ARG A 72 7.20 12.29 -26.97
CA ARG A 72 6.20 13.05 -27.76
C ARG A 72 6.69 14.42 -28.21
N MET A 73 7.69 14.96 -27.51
CA MET A 73 8.35 16.19 -27.86
C MET A 73 9.84 15.93 -28.08
N PRO A 74 10.52 16.68 -28.96
CA PRO A 74 11.96 16.63 -29.08
C PRO A 74 12.57 16.90 -27.71
N THR A 75 13.18 15.88 -27.13
CA THR A 75 13.94 15.99 -25.90
C THR A 75 15.39 15.76 -26.26
N ASP A 76 16.25 16.71 -25.89
CA ASP A 76 17.69 16.59 -26.06
C ASP A 76 18.33 16.65 -24.67
N ALA A 77 18.57 15.46 -24.11
CA ALA A 77 19.24 15.32 -22.83
C ALA A 77 20.67 15.91 -22.87
N SER A 78 21.33 15.89 -24.03
CA SER A 78 22.68 16.43 -24.19
C SER A 78 22.70 17.94 -24.03
N LYS A 79 21.71 18.63 -24.62
CA LYS A 79 21.54 20.07 -24.46
C LYS A 79 21.28 20.44 -23.00
N ALA A 80 20.36 19.74 -22.34
CA ALA A 80 20.06 19.98 -20.93
C ALA A 80 21.28 19.77 -20.01
N ILE A 81 22.04 18.68 -20.22
CA ILE A 81 23.26 18.39 -19.45
C ILE A 81 24.33 19.45 -19.69
N ARG A 82 24.48 19.93 -20.93
CA ARG A 82 25.43 20.98 -21.28
C ARG A 82 25.09 22.30 -20.60
N GLU A 83 23.82 22.73 -20.65
CA GLU A 83 23.34 23.93 -19.95
C GLU A 83 23.57 23.85 -18.45
N MET A 84 23.36 22.68 -17.82
CA MET A 84 23.65 22.48 -16.40
C MET A 84 25.15 22.57 -16.05
N ARG A 85 26.03 22.06 -16.93
CA ARG A 85 27.48 22.16 -16.73
C ARG A 85 27.99 23.58 -16.94
N GLU A 86 27.48 24.27 -17.94
CA GLU A 86 27.90 25.64 -18.29
C GLU A 86 27.29 26.69 -17.35
N GLY A 87 26.14 26.41 -16.72
CA GLY A 87 25.50 27.27 -15.71
C GLY A 87 26.01 27.11 -14.28
N SER A 88 27.05 26.30 -14.05
CA SER A 88 27.69 26.10 -12.74
C SER A 88 29.00 26.90 -12.58
N ALA A 89 29.14 28.04 -13.28
CA ALA A 89 30.29 28.95 -13.21
C ALA A 89 29.90 30.33 -12.65
#